data_AF-A0A671Q298-F1
#
_entry.id   AF-A0A671Q298-F1
#
_cell.length_a   1.000
_cell.length_b   1.000
_cell.length_c   1.000
_cell.angle_alpha   90.00
_cell.angle_beta   90.00
_cell.angle_gamma   90.00
#
_symmetry.space_group_name_H-M   'P 1'
#
loop_
_entity.id
_entity.type
_entity.pdbx_description
1 polymer ?
#
loop_
_entity_poly.entity_id
_entity_poly.type
_entity_poly.pdbx_seq_one_letter_code
_entity_poly.pdbx_strand_id
1 'polypeptide(L)'
;MDEYPYPIIVEGNWESEQAKSVKNKLQIYFQSKKKSQGGDCAVKYDDKSNSATILFKSSDIRDGVLSKAEHIITIDNQQIKLKVYKPSDVEEQADNIAQQAEQACGYQEPSK
;
A
#
# COMPACT_ATOMS: atom_id res chain seq x y z
N MET A 1 14.98 -12.59 13.04
CA MET A 1 13.58 -12.93 13.35
C MET A 1 12.79 -11.67 13.06
N ASP A 2 12.11 -11.62 11.93
CA ASP A 2 11.42 -10.40 11.48
C ASP A 2 10.33 -10.03 12.48
N GLU A 3 10.59 -8.99 13.28
CA GLU A 3 9.70 -8.56 14.37
C GLU A 3 8.33 -8.09 13.85
N TYR A 4 8.22 -7.80 12.54
CA TYR A 4 7.01 -7.34 11.88
C TYR A 4 6.84 -7.99 10.49
N PRO A 5 6.37 -9.26 10.42
CA PRO A 5 6.32 -10.02 9.17
C PRO A 5 5.11 -9.68 8.28
N TYR A 6 4.21 -8.78 8.72
CA TYR A 6 2.97 -8.46 8.01
C TYR A 6 2.99 -7.03 7.43
N PRO A 7 3.56 -6.81 6.24
CA PRO A 7 3.60 -5.50 5.60
C PRO A 7 2.28 -5.11 4.90
N ILE A 8 2.01 -3.81 4.86
CA ILE A 8 1.06 -3.13 3.96
C ILE A 8 1.75 -1.96 3.29
N ILE A 9 1.30 -1.62 2.08
CA ILE A 9 1.71 -0.41 1.38
C ILE A 9 0.65 0.66 1.60
N VAL A 10 1.12 1.87 1.89
CA VAL A 10 0.29 3.04 2.09
C VAL A 10 0.76 4.14 1.15
N GLU A 11 -0.14 4.61 0.31
CA GLU A 11 0.10 5.72 -0.60
C GLU A 11 -0.79 6.90 -0.27
N GLY A 12 -0.31 8.10 -0.55
CA GLY A 12 -1.15 9.29 -0.46
C GLY A 12 -0.49 10.51 -1.10
N ASN A 13 -1.29 11.56 -1.23
CA ASN A 13 -0.91 12.77 -1.93
C ASN A 13 -0.21 13.76 -0.99
N TRP A 14 0.97 13.39 -0.49
CA TRP A 14 1.84 14.25 0.31
C TRP A 14 3.12 14.60 -0.44
N GLU A 15 3.76 15.69 -0.04
CA GLU A 15 5.03 16.14 -0.61
C GLU A 15 6.22 15.62 0.20
N SER A 16 7.38 15.47 -0.47
CA SER A 16 8.62 15.01 0.16
C SER A 16 9.11 15.96 1.27
N GLU A 17 8.81 17.27 1.17
CA GLU A 17 9.07 18.23 2.24
C GLU A 17 8.38 17.87 3.56
N GLN A 18 7.25 17.16 3.49
CA GLN A 18 6.48 16.71 4.66
C GLN A 18 6.86 15.29 5.11
N ALA A 19 7.86 14.63 4.52
CA ALA A 19 8.21 13.23 4.78
C ALA A 19 8.35 12.89 6.29
N LYS A 20 8.99 13.77 7.07
CA LYS A 20 9.15 13.57 8.52
C LYS A 20 7.80 13.61 9.25
N SER A 21 6.95 14.58 8.90
CA SER A 21 5.60 14.73 9.45
C SER A 21 4.72 13.55 9.06
N VAL A 22 4.73 13.19 7.77
CA VAL A 22 4.00 12.05 7.21
C VAL A 22 4.35 10.76 7.96
N LYS A 23 5.64 10.45 8.08
CA LYS A 23 6.11 9.24 8.79
C LYS A 23 5.57 9.16 10.21
N ASN A 24 5.65 10.26 10.96
CA ASN A 24 5.15 10.30 12.34
C ASN A 24 3.61 10.19 12.40
N LYS A 25 2.88 10.87 11.50
CA LYS A 25 1.42 10.82 11.43
C LYS A 25 0.91 9.44 11.05
N LEU A 26 1.54 8.79 10.06
CA LEU A 26 1.24 7.42 9.68
C LEU A 26 1.45 6.47 10.87
N GLN A 27 2.60 6.57 11.56
CA GLN A 27 2.89 5.74 12.71
C GLN A 27 1.82 5.89 13.80
N ILE A 28 1.51 7.11 14.23
CA ILE A 28 0.50 7.37 15.26
C ILE A 28 -0.89 6.86 14.83
N TYR A 29 -1.23 7.05 13.56
CA TYR A 29 -2.52 6.65 13.01
C TYR A 29 -2.65 5.11 12.95
N PHE A 30 -1.65 4.40 12.44
CA PHE A 30 -1.65 2.93 12.36
C PHE A 30 -1.37 2.24 13.69
N GLN A 31 -0.81 2.93 14.69
CA GLN A 31 -0.77 2.43 16.07
C GLN A 31 -2.12 2.57 16.79
N SER A 32 -2.99 3.48 16.32
CA SER A 32 -4.27 3.76 16.95
C SER A 32 -5.35 2.75 16.54
N LYS A 33 -5.58 1.74 17.38
CA LYS A 33 -6.68 0.75 17.19
C LYS A 33 -8.06 1.39 16.95
N LYS A 34 -8.39 2.52 17.59
CA LYS A 34 -9.66 3.23 17.37
C LYS A 34 -9.77 3.92 16.02
N LYS A 35 -8.64 4.35 15.44
CA LYS A 35 -8.62 5.14 14.20
C LYS A 35 -8.48 4.25 12.98
N SER A 36 -7.48 3.37 12.99
CA SER A 36 -7.10 2.55 11.85
C SER A 36 -7.41 1.06 12.04
N GLN A 37 -7.93 0.65 13.21
CA GLN A 37 -7.97 -0.77 13.62
C GLN A 37 -6.58 -1.42 13.69
N GLY A 38 -5.53 -0.60 13.70
CA GLY A 38 -4.16 -1.05 13.79
C GLY A 38 -3.69 -1.35 15.21
N GLY A 39 -2.38 -1.32 15.40
CA GLY A 39 -1.69 -1.73 16.63
C GLY A 39 -0.18 -1.56 16.48
N ASP A 40 0.61 -2.33 17.22
CA ASP A 40 2.06 -2.21 17.21
C ASP A 40 2.64 -2.42 15.80
N CYS A 41 3.30 -1.40 15.26
CA CYS A 41 3.75 -1.35 13.89
C CYS A 41 5.03 -0.52 13.69
N ALA A 42 5.82 -0.90 12.68
CA ALA A 42 6.98 -0.15 12.21
C ALA A 42 6.68 0.53 10.86
N VAL A 43 7.13 1.77 10.69
CA VAL A 43 6.91 2.56 9.47
C VAL A 43 8.22 2.74 8.71
N LYS A 44 8.25 2.24 7.47
CA LYS A 44 9.31 2.50 6.48
C LYS A 44 8.79 3.46 5.43
N TYR A 45 9.26 4.69 5.45
CA TYR A 45 8.89 5.71 4.47
C TYR A 45 9.77 5.59 3.24
N ASP A 46 9.18 5.67 2.05
CA ASP A 46 9.86 5.72 0.76
C ASP A 46 9.76 7.13 0.17
N ASP A 47 10.91 7.80 0.06
CA ASP A 47 11.00 9.18 -0.43
C ASP A 47 10.84 9.30 -1.95
N LYS A 48 11.02 8.20 -2.69
CA LYS A 48 11.00 8.22 -4.16
C LYS A 48 9.58 8.09 -4.71
N SER A 49 8.72 7.37 -4.01
CA SER A 49 7.37 7.04 -4.47
C SER A 49 6.24 7.70 -3.67
N ASN A 50 6.55 8.63 -2.75
CA ASN A 50 5.57 9.22 -1.83
C ASN A 50 4.67 8.14 -1.19
N SER A 51 5.29 7.03 -0.81
CA SER A 51 4.62 5.85 -0.28
C SER A 51 5.34 5.38 0.99
N ALA A 52 4.65 4.60 1.80
CA ALA A 52 5.19 4.08 3.03
C ALA A 52 4.75 2.65 3.26
N THR A 53 5.69 1.81 3.69
CA THR A 53 5.43 0.44 4.08
C THR A 53 5.24 0.37 5.58
N ILE A 54 4.06 -0.05 6.02
CA ILE A 54 3.75 -0.27 7.44
C ILE A 54 3.85 -1.76 7.71
N LEU A 55 4.69 -2.14 8.68
CA LEU A 55 4.87 -3.54 9.06
C LEU A 55 4.21 -3.78 10.41
N PHE A 56 3.30 -4.74 10.47
CA PHE A 56 2.60 -5.14 11.69
C PHE A 56 3.16 -6.43 12.29
N LYS A 57 2.99 -6.57 13.60
CA LYS A 57 3.35 -7.79 14.35
C LYS A 57 2.43 -8.97 14.08
N SER A 58 1.18 -8.72 13.72
CA SER A 58 0.15 -9.77 13.57
C SER A 58 -0.71 -9.55 12.34
N SER A 59 -1.12 -10.66 11.71
CA SER A 59 -2.01 -10.65 10.56
C SER A 59 -3.37 -10.02 10.89
N ASP A 60 -3.90 -10.25 12.10
CA ASP A 60 -5.19 -9.69 12.53
C ASP A 60 -5.21 -8.16 12.51
N ILE A 61 -4.08 -7.55 12.90
CA ILE A 61 -3.90 -6.09 12.88
C ILE A 61 -3.89 -5.60 11.42
N ARG A 62 -3.11 -6.27 10.58
CA ARG A 62 -3.02 -5.98 9.14
C ARG A 62 -4.40 -6.05 8.48
N ASP A 63 -5.14 -7.12 8.75
CA ASP A 63 -6.45 -7.37 8.13
C ASP A 63 -7.51 -6.39 8.63
N GLY A 64 -7.49 -6.04 9.93
CA GLY A 64 -8.35 -5.00 10.48
C GLY A 64 -8.13 -3.63 9.83
N VAL A 65 -6.87 -3.29 9.54
CA VAL A 65 -6.52 -2.07 8.81
C VAL A 65 -7.03 -2.12 7.37
N LEU A 66 -6.88 -3.24 6.67
CA LEU A 66 -7.34 -3.41 5.29
C LEU A 66 -8.87 -3.48 5.16
N SER A 67 -9.55 -3.99 6.19
CA SER A 67 -11.01 -4.06 6.25
C SER A 67 -11.66 -2.68 6.41
N LYS A 68 -10.90 -1.69 6.87
CA LYS A 68 -11.40 -0.32 6.99
C LYS A 68 -11.53 0.33 5.61
N ALA A 69 -12.73 0.81 5.31
CA ALA A 69 -13.07 1.40 4.01
C ALA A 69 -12.20 2.60 3.61
N GLU A 70 -11.89 3.50 4.55
CA GLU A 70 -11.13 4.71 4.26
C GLU A 70 -10.16 5.05 5.40
N HIS A 71 -8.96 5.45 5.01
CA HIS A 71 -7.93 5.94 5.92
C HIS A 71 -7.63 7.39 5.62
N ILE A 72 -7.76 8.27 6.61
CA ILE A 72 -7.56 9.71 6.43
C ILE A 72 -6.67 10.19 7.56
N ILE A 73 -5.58 10.88 7.20
CA ILE A 73 -4.69 11.54 8.15
C ILE A 73 -4.69 13.04 7.90
N THR A 74 -4.32 13.81 8.93
CA THR A 74 -4.18 15.26 8.83
C THR A 74 -2.71 15.64 8.95
N ILE A 75 -2.19 16.29 7.92
CA ILE A 75 -0.81 16.80 7.82
C ILE A 75 -0.90 18.30 7.53
N ASP A 76 -0.30 19.14 8.36
CA ASP A 76 -0.32 20.59 8.19
C ASP A 76 -1.72 21.18 7.91
N ASN A 77 -2.71 20.75 8.71
CA ASN A 77 -4.14 21.04 8.55
C ASN A 77 -4.80 20.54 7.24
N GLN A 78 -4.08 19.87 6.35
CA GLN A 78 -4.61 19.22 5.16
C GLN A 78 -5.03 17.78 5.48
N GLN A 79 -6.26 17.40 5.10
CA GLN A 79 -6.69 16.01 5.15
C GLN A 79 -6.20 15.28 3.91
N ILE A 80 -5.49 14.17 4.12
CA ILE A 80 -4.94 13.32 3.07
C ILE A 80 -5.57 11.95 3.19
N LYS A 81 -6.22 11.53 2.10
CA LYS A 81 -6.79 10.20 1.95
C LYS A 81 -5.68 9.22 1.58
N LEU A 82 -5.56 8.18 2.37
CA LEU A 82 -4.58 7.12 2.23
C LEU A 82 -5.19 5.95 1.44
N LYS A 83 -4.45 5.45 0.46
CA LYS A 83 -4.71 4.16 -0.17
C LYS A 83 -3.88 3.11 0.54
N VAL A 84 -4.50 2.01 0.94
CA VAL A 84 -3.84 0.95 1.71
C VAL A 84 -4.11 -0.39 1.03
N TYR A 85 -3.05 -1.16 0.76
CA TYR A 85 -3.15 -2.46 0.09
C TYR A 85 -1.98 -3.38 0.50
N LYS A 86 -2.07 -4.66 0.15
CA LYS A 86 -1.02 -5.64 0.43
C LYS A 86 0.10 -5.50 -0.61
N PRO A 87 1.37 -5.69 -0.25
CA PRO A 87 2.47 -5.72 -1.24
C PRO A 87 2.39 -6.91 -2.21
N SER A 88 1.50 -7.88 -1.99
CA SER A 88 1.21 -8.95 -2.96
C SER A 88 0.15 -8.56 -4.00
N ASP A 89 -0.64 -7.50 -3.76
CA ASP A 89 -1.62 -6.99 -4.74
C ASP A 89 -0.94 -6.24 -5.90
N VAL A 90 0.31 -5.79 -5.71
CA VAL A 90 1.04 -5.00 -6.73
C VAL A 90 1.51 -5.88 -7.89
N GLU A 91 1.53 -7.21 -7.73
CA GLU A 91 1.84 -8.15 -8.81
C GLU A 91 0.66 -8.39 -9.77
N GLU A 92 -0.58 -8.02 -9.40
CA GLU A 92 -1.76 -8.24 -10.27
C GLU A 92 -2.17 -6.99 -11.09
N GLN A 93 -1.61 -5.81 -10.80
CA GLN A 93 -1.90 -4.58 -11.57
C GLN A 93 -0.85 -4.22 -12.63
N ALA A 94 0.28 -4.96 -12.71
CA ALA A 94 1.21 -4.83 -13.84
C ALA A 94 0.82 -5.73 -15.05
N ASP A 95 -0.08 -6.70 -14.86
CA ASP A 95 -0.44 -7.65 -15.93
C ASP A 95 -1.64 -7.17 -16.80
N ASN A 96 -2.36 -6.12 -16.39
CA ASN A 96 -3.45 -5.55 -17.20
C ASN A 96 -2.98 -4.46 -18.20
N ILE A 97 -1.71 -4.45 -18.59
CA ILE A 97 -1.18 -3.68 -19.74
C ILE A 97 -0.41 -4.61 -20.73
N ALA A 98 -0.47 -5.93 -20.53
CA ALA A 98 0.18 -6.91 -21.43
C ALA A 98 -0.78 -7.94 -22.06
N GLN A 99 -2.10 -7.79 -21.90
CA GLN A 99 -3.08 -8.75 -22.46
C GLN A 99 -3.83 -8.26 -23.70
N GLN A 100 -3.39 -7.16 -24.33
CA GLN A 100 -4.01 -6.67 -25.57
C GLN A 100 -2.96 -6.52 -26.69
N ALA A 101 -2.31 -7.62 -27.06
CA ALA A 101 -1.49 -7.69 -28.29
C ALA A 101 -1.41 -9.07 -28.96
N GLU A 102 -2.19 -10.08 -28.55
CA GLU A 102 -2.13 -11.41 -29.18
C GLU A 102 -3.53 -11.95 -29.51
N GLN A 103 -4.28 -11.20 -30.31
CA GLN A 103 -5.41 -11.72 -31.09
C GLN A 103 -5.29 -11.28 -32.55
N ALA A 104 -4.16 -11.61 -33.18
CA ALA A 104 -4.04 -11.61 -34.64
C ALA A 104 -2.80 -12.40 -35.09
N CYS A 105 -2.81 -13.72 -34.96
CA CYS A 105 -2.08 -14.54 -35.93
C CYS A 105 -2.91 -15.79 -36.19
N GLY A 106 -3.66 -15.74 -37.29
CA GLY A 106 -4.47 -16.84 -37.77
C GLY A 106 -3.58 -18.07 -37.99
N TYR A 107 -4.12 -19.22 -37.59
CA TYR A 107 -3.58 -20.50 -38.01
C TYR A 107 -3.56 -20.56 -39.54
N GLN A 108 -2.37 -20.58 -40.12
CA GLN A 108 -2.14 -21.40 -41.30
C GLN A 108 -0.70 -21.89 -41.25
N GLU A 109 -0.54 -23.16 -40.91
CA GLU A 109 0.69 -23.89 -41.17
C GLU A 109 0.41 -25.13 -42.03
N PRO A 110 1.42 -25.54 -42.82
CA PRO A 110 1.25 -26.14 -44.13
C PRO A 110 1.22 -27.67 -44.04
N SER A 111 0.70 -28.33 -45.07
CA SER A 111 1.03 -29.75 -45.29
C SER A 111 0.92 -30.13 -46.76
N LYS A 112 2.12 -30.23 -47.34
CA LYS A 112 2.60 -31.18 -48.36
C LYS A 112 2.14 -31.07 -49.81
#